data_AF-A0A1C5GIE2-F1
#
_entry.id   AF-A0A1C5GIE2-F1
#
_cell.length_a   1.000
_cell.length_b   1.000
_cell.length_c   1.000
_cell.angle_alpha   90.00
_cell.angle_beta   90.00
_cell.angle_gamma   90.00
#
_symmetry.space_group_name_H-M   'P 1'
#
loop_
_entity.id
_entity.type
_entity.pdbx_description
1 polymer ?
#
loop_
_entity_poly.entity_id
_entity_poly.type
_entity_poly.pdbx_seq_one_letter_code
_entity_poly.pdbx_strand_id
1 'polypeptide(L)'
;MTPTIRATLGTLGPGVALTLALSGCAGSRNGDVVSAEQTPGAPSTGAAGSDPAAGSADAAPTAGATGAAPSAPGPTSPSGRSTPPLSATRPPTLGPPTAPPRWPSDLRMANVLAGRITRGGAGPCYGLVTDDGREYALHGPDKGAFATGAWVRVTVGPADPTADCGPGTPASIVKIDPVG
;
A
#
# COMPACT_ATOMS: atom_id res chain seq x y z
N MET A 1 -27.20 -40.21 -38.98
CA MET A 1 -28.24 -39.34 -38.40
C MET A 1 -27.78 -37.90 -38.60
N THR A 2 -28.53 -37.14 -39.39
CA THR A 2 -28.15 -35.85 -39.97
C THR A 2 -28.63 -34.71 -39.07
N PRO A 3 -27.80 -33.71 -38.70
CA PRO A 3 -28.32 -32.52 -38.01
C PRO A 3 -28.97 -31.57 -39.02
N THR A 4 -30.25 -31.31 -38.84
CA THR A 4 -31.02 -30.29 -39.58
C THR A 4 -30.75 -28.93 -38.95
N ILE A 5 -30.06 -28.04 -39.68
CA ILE A 5 -29.82 -26.65 -39.29
C ILE A 5 -31.09 -25.85 -39.64
N ARG A 6 -31.80 -25.33 -38.62
CA ARG A 6 -32.82 -24.29 -38.81
C ARG A 6 -32.19 -22.92 -38.62
N ALA A 7 -31.87 -22.28 -39.74
CA ALA A 7 -31.60 -20.85 -39.80
C ALA A 7 -32.94 -20.10 -39.83
N THR A 8 -33.13 -19.17 -38.89
CA THR A 8 -34.21 -18.17 -38.98
C THR A 8 -33.56 -16.79 -39.14
N LEU A 9 -33.51 -16.33 -40.38
CA LEU A 9 -33.32 -14.92 -40.72
C LEU A 9 -34.60 -14.17 -40.35
N GLY A 10 -34.50 -13.22 -39.43
CA GLY A 10 -35.53 -12.24 -39.13
C GLY A 10 -35.17 -10.89 -39.74
N THR A 11 -36.01 -10.45 -40.67
CA THR A 11 -35.83 -9.40 -41.66
C THR A 11 -35.91 -7.97 -41.08
N LEU A 12 -35.25 -7.06 -41.80
CA LEU A 12 -35.18 -5.60 -41.68
C LEU A 12 -36.44 -4.86 -41.20
N GLY A 13 -36.24 -3.83 -40.38
CA GLY A 13 -37.15 -2.70 -40.20
C GLY A 13 -36.38 -1.36 -40.36
N PRO A 14 -36.82 -0.42 -41.22
CA PRO A 14 -36.14 0.85 -41.46
C PRO A 14 -36.63 1.96 -40.52
N GLY A 15 -35.73 2.90 -40.22
CA GLY A 15 -36.02 4.33 -40.17
C GLY A 15 -36.87 4.88 -39.02
N VAL A 16 -36.20 5.40 -37.98
CA VAL A 16 -36.60 6.67 -37.36
C VAL A 16 -35.33 7.48 -37.11
N ALA A 17 -35.01 8.39 -38.04
CA ALA A 17 -34.06 9.47 -37.81
C ALA A 17 -34.79 10.56 -37.01
N LEU A 18 -34.52 10.65 -35.71
CA LEU A 18 -34.95 11.79 -34.91
C LEU A 18 -33.80 12.80 -34.86
N THR A 19 -33.92 13.84 -35.69
CA THR A 19 -33.10 15.05 -35.63
C THR A 19 -33.83 16.11 -34.81
N LEU A 20 -33.27 16.47 -33.65
CA LEU A 20 -33.49 17.69 -32.88
C LEU A 20 -32.27 17.83 -31.95
N ALA A 21 -31.72 18.98 -31.59
CA ALA A 21 -31.67 20.35 -32.08
C ALA A 21 -30.56 20.98 -31.20
N LEU A 22 -29.74 21.86 -31.78
CA LEU A 22 -28.61 22.50 -31.11
C LEU A 22 -29.07 23.40 -29.96
N SER A 23 -28.49 23.23 -28.77
CA SER A 23 -28.36 24.31 -27.80
C SER A 23 -27.13 24.13 -26.90
N GLY A 24 -26.09 24.93 -27.16
CA GLY A 24 -25.29 25.52 -26.08
C GLY A 24 -24.00 24.83 -25.62
N CYS A 25 -23.04 24.58 -26.51
CA CYS A 25 -21.62 24.60 -26.13
C CYS A 25 -21.02 25.92 -26.61
N ALA A 26 -21.18 26.99 -25.82
CA ALA A 26 -20.43 28.23 -25.99
C ALA A 26 -20.15 28.83 -24.61
N GLY A 27 -18.88 28.82 -24.20
CA GLY A 27 -18.44 29.33 -22.91
C GLY A 27 -16.92 29.32 -22.76
N SER A 28 -16.25 30.04 -23.66
CA SER A 28 -14.91 30.65 -23.57
C SER A 28 -13.72 29.86 -23.00
N ARG A 29 -12.80 29.51 -23.91
CA ARG A 29 -11.37 29.55 -23.61
C ARG A 29 -10.92 31.01 -23.58
N ASN A 30 -10.63 31.52 -22.39
CA ASN A 30 -9.68 32.60 -22.09
C ASN A 30 -9.04 32.14 -20.76
N GLY A 31 -7.75 31.85 -20.70
CA GLY A 31 -6.73 32.88 -20.63
C GLY A 31 -6.60 33.31 -19.16
N ASP A 32 -5.54 32.82 -18.52
CA ASP A 32 -4.83 33.37 -17.36
C ASP A 32 -5.60 34.27 -16.38
N VAL A 33 -5.73 33.83 -15.12
CA VAL A 33 -5.23 34.57 -13.95
C VAL A 33 -5.18 33.68 -12.71
N VAL A 34 -3.98 33.61 -12.15
CA VAL A 34 -3.68 33.35 -10.74
C VAL A 34 -4.38 34.34 -9.81
N SER A 35 -4.50 33.93 -8.55
CA SER A 35 -4.86 34.69 -7.35
C SER A 35 -6.35 34.86 -7.04
N ALA A 36 -6.71 34.13 -5.97
CA ALA A 36 -7.40 34.62 -4.79
C ALA A 36 -7.77 36.12 -4.81
N GLU A 37 -9.03 36.42 -4.53
CA GLU A 37 -9.46 37.01 -3.25
C GLU A 37 -10.89 37.56 -3.36
N GLN A 38 -11.77 37.15 -2.44
CA GLN A 38 -12.92 37.93 -1.98
C GLN A 38 -12.98 37.67 -0.46
N THR A 39 -13.06 38.63 0.46
CA THR A 39 -13.13 40.09 0.42
C THR A 39 -12.84 40.61 1.85
N PRO A 40 -12.48 41.88 2.03
CA PRO A 40 -11.72 42.41 3.18
C PRO A 40 -12.54 42.79 4.42
N GLY A 41 -11.86 42.73 5.58
CA GLY A 41 -12.23 43.40 6.84
C GLY A 41 -11.02 43.44 7.79
N ALA A 42 -10.35 44.59 7.87
CA ALA A 42 -9.13 44.89 8.64
C ALA A 42 -9.44 45.25 10.13
N PRO A 43 -8.49 45.75 10.95
CA PRO A 43 -7.18 45.21 11.39
C PRO A 43 -7.04 45.19 12.93
N SER A 44 -6.01 44.51 13.47
CA SER A 44 -5.43 44.76 14.82
C SER A 44 -3.97 44.24 14.80
N THR A 45 -2.99 45.01 14.33
CA THR A 45 -2.03 45.86 15.10
C THR A 45 -1.48 45.30 16.43
N GLY A 46 -0.14 45.19 16.49
CA GLY A 46 0.70 45.09 17.70
C GLY A 46 1.47 43.75 17.80
N ALA A 47 2.60 43.52 17.13
CA ALA A 47 3.96 44.08 17.29
C ALA A 47 4.73 43.65 18.57
N ALA A 48 5.80 42.86 18.31
CA ALA A 48 7.16 42.91 18.89
C ALA A 48 7.46 42.37 20.31
N GLY A 49 8.64 41.71 20.40
CA GLY A 49 9.40 41.38 21.61
C GLY A 49 9.99 39.96 21.53
N SER A 50 11.14 39.71 20.89
CA SER A 50 12.53 39.89 21.37
C SER A 50 12.89 39.04 22.61
N ASP A 51 13.65 37.96 22.39
CA ASP A 51 14.55 37.28 23.37
C ASP A 51 15.63 38.27 23.92
N PRO A 52 16.55 37.96 24.88
CA PRO A 52 16.86 36.73 25.66
C PRO A 52 17.17 36.96 27.18
N ALA A 53 17.37 35.90 27.99
CA ALA A 53 18.25 35.89 29.20
C ALA A 53 18.32 34.44 29.77
N ALA A 54 19.43 33.71 29.81
CA ALA A 54 20.67 33.92 30.57
C ALA A 54 20.45 34.08 32.08
N GLY A 55 20.64 32.98 32.82
CA GLY A 55 20.63 32.95 34.29
C GLY A 55 21.76 32.06 34.81
N SER A 56 22.98 32.60 34.82
CA SER A 56 24.05 32.13 35.70
C SER A 56 23.86 32.77 37.07
N ALA A 57 23.89 31.97 38.13
CA ALA A 57 24.18 32.45 39.48
C ALA A 57 25.19 31.51 40.13
N ASP A 58 26.39 32.03 40.27
CA ASP A 58 27.46 31.53 41.12
C ASP A 58 27.10 31.78 42.59
N ALA A 59 27.27 30.77 43.46
CA ALA A 59 27.40 30.95 44.90
C ALA A 59 28.11 29.73 45.53
N ALA A 60 29.42 29.85 45.73
CA ALA A 60 30.13 29.22 46.86
C ALA A 60 30.39 30.30 47.94
N PRO A 61 30.91 30.03 49.16
CA PRO A 61 31.31 28.76 49.79
C PRO A 61 30.83 28.61 51.27
N THR A 62 30.89 27.43 51.88
CA THR A 62 31.38 27.30 53.28
C THR A 62 31.81 25.87 53.60
N ALA A 63 32.95 25.79 54.29
CA ALA A 63 33.65 24.60 54.75
C ALA A 63 32.87 23.79 55.80
N GLY A 64 33.14 22.49 55.86
CA GLY A 64 32.76 21.68 57.01
C GLY A 64 33.05 20.19 56.86
N ALA A 65 33.95 19.71 57.71
CA ALA A 65 34.09 18.32 58.16
C ALA A 65 34.79 17.31 57.23
N THR A 66 36.11 17.24 57.48
CA THR A 66 36.91 16.02 57.57
C THR A 66 36.09 14.78 57.95
N GLY A 67 36.03 13.81 57.04
CA GLY A 67 35.52 12.47 57.31
C GLY A 67 36.26 11.49 56.42
N ALA A 68 37.28 10.82 56.98
CA ALA A 68 38.03 9.79 56.29
C ALA A 68 37.06 8.67 55.84
N ALA A 69 36.88 8.51 54.54
CA ALA A 69 36.19 7.35 53.98
C ALA A 69 37.15 6.15 54.00
N PRO A 70 36.73 4.97 54.48
CA PRO A 70 37.56 3.77 54.41
C PRO A 70 37.73 3.35 52.95
N SER A 71 38.98 3.14 52.53
CA SER A 71 39.35 2.65 51.21
C SER A 71 38.57 1.37 50.86
N ALA A 72 37.75 1.43 49.82
CA ALA A 72 37.15 0.23 49.25
C ALA A 72 38.27 -0.65 48.66
N PRO A 73 38.27 -1.98 48.89
CA PRO A 73 39.19 -2.87 48.20
C PRO A 73 38.89 -2.83 46.70
N GLY A 74 39.91 -2.59 45.88
CA GLY A 74 39.80 -2.56 44.42
C GLY A 74 39.33 -3.91 43.85
N PRO A 75 38.84 -3.95 42.60
CA PRO A 75 38.35 -5.18 42.00
C PRO A 75 39.49 -6.18 41.83
N THR A 76 39.48 -7.25 42.62
CA THR A 76 40.37 -8.39 42.44
C THR A 76 39.97 -9.11 41.14
N SER A 77 40.80 -8.97 40.10
CA SER A 77 40.66 -9.81 38.91
C SER A 77 40.85 -11.28 39.31
N PRO A 78 39.98 -12.21 38.89
CA PRO A 78 40.21 -13.63 39.14
C PRO A 78 41.36 -14.12 38.25
N SER A 79 42.59 -13.96 38.74
CA SER A 79 43.75 -14.68 38.23
C SER A 79 43.53 -16.16 38.50
N GLY A 80 43.27 -16.97 37.47
CA GLY A 80 43.25 -18.42 37.66
C GLY A 80 42.51 -19.30 36.66
N ARG A 81 41.96 -18.78 35.56
CA ARG A 81 41.43 -19.65 34.50
C ARG A 81 42.00 -19.28 33.13
N SER A 82 43.27 -19.64 32.91
CA SER A 82 43.79 -19.80 31.55
C SER A 82 43.17 -21.07 30.96
N THR A 83 41.92 -20.98 30.50
CA THR A 83 41.43 -21.90 29.46
C THR A 83 42.32 -21.68 28.23
N PRO A 84 42.96 -22.72 27.68
CA PRO A 84 43.63 -22.61 26.40
C PRO A 84 42.65 -22.04 25.36
N PRO A 85 43.06 -21.09 24.51
CA PRO A 85 42.17 -20.60 23.46
C PRO A 85 41.77 -21.79 22.60
N LEU A 86 40.46 -22.01 22.44
CA LEU A 86 39.95 -22.97 21.46
C LEU A 86 40.49 -22.54 20.09
N SER A 87 41.18 -23.44 19.40
CA SER A 87 41.74 -23.16 18.07
C SER A 87 40.66 -22.60 17.16
N ALA A 88 40.86 -21.39 16.65
CA ALA A 88 39.95 -20.77 15.71
C ALA A 88 40.02 -21.52 14.37
N THR A 89 39.07 -22.43 14.11
CA THR A 89 38.86 -22.99 12.78
C THR A 89 38.37 -21.87 11.86
N ARG A 90 39.15 -21.52 10.83
CA ARG A 90 38.70 -20.56 9.82
C ARG A 90 37.44 -21.11 9.14
N PRO A 91 36.33 -20.35 9.12
CA PRO A 91 35.15 -20.75 8.38
C PRO A 91 35.48 -20.85 6.89
N PRO A 92 34.87 -21.80 6.16
CA PRO A 92 35.05 -21.91 4.73
C PRO A 92 34.59 -20.61 4.05
N THR A 93 35.38 -20.12 3.11
CA THR A 93 34.98 -19.00 2.27
C THR A 93 34.13 -19.54 1.13
N LEU A 94 32.85 -19.16 1.08
CA LEU A 94 31.99 -19.46 -0.06
C LEU A 94 32.39 -18.57 -1.24
N GLY A 95 32.65 -19.19 -2.39
CA GLY A 95 32.91 -18.46 -3.64
C GLY A 95 31.63 -17.83 -4.20
N PRO A 96 31.76 -16.83 -5.09
CA PRO A 96 30.62 -16.26 -5.80
C PRO A 96 29.94 -17.32 -6.68
N PRO A 97 28.62 -17.19 -6.92
CA PRO A 97 27.89 -18.13 -7.76
C PRO A 97 28.48 -18.16 -9.17
N THR A 98 28.62 -19.37 -9.73
CA THR A 98 29.30 -19.63 -11.01
C THR A 98 28.49 -19.21 -12.24
N ALA A 99 27.19 -18.95 -12.09
CA ALA A 99 26.32 -18.49 -13.17
C ALA A 99 25.07 -17.79 -12.61
N PRO A 100 24.44 -16.90 -13.40
CA PRO A 100 23.11 -16.39 -13.11
C PRO A 100 22.06 -17.52 -13.03
N PRO A 101 20.96 -17.34 -12.27
CA PRO A 101 19.85 -18.29 -12.26
C PRO A 101 19.29 -18.54 -13.66
N ARG A 102 18.97 -19.80 -13.97
CA ARG A 102 18.34 -20.18 -15.26
C ARG A 102 16.83 -19.96 -15.30
N TRP A 103 16.22 -19.75 -14.14
CA TRP A 103 14.79 -19.55 -13.96
C TRP A 103 14.56 -18.27 -13.16
N PRO A 104 13.38 -17.63 -13.30
CA PRO A 104 13.00 -16.52 -12.44
C PRO A 104 13.15 -16.93 -10.97
N SER A 105 13.83 -16.09 -10.18
CA SER A 105 13.85 -16.26 -8.73
C SER A 105 12.48 -15.97 -8.10
N ASP A 106 11.64 -15.19 -8.80
CA ASP A 106 10.25 -14.90 -8.44
C ASP A 106 9.30 -15.79 -9.25
N LEU A 107 8.97 -16.98 -8.71
CA LEU A 107 7.94 -17.85 -9.28
C LEU A 107 6.55 -17.37 -8.82
N ARG A 108 5.80 -16.76 -9.74
CA ARG A 108 4.40 -16.39 -9.48
C ARG A 108 3.47 -17.56 -9.75
N MET A 109 2.61 -17.86 -8.78
CA MET A 109 1.54 -18.83 -8.95
C MET A 109 0.51 -18.28 -9.93
N ALA A 110 0.18 -19.03 -10.99
CA ALA A 110 -0.70 -18.56 -12.07
C ALA A 110 -2.13 -18.25 -11.61
N ASN A 111 -2.57 -18.83 -10.49
CA ASN A 111 -3.89 -18.63 -9.90
C ASN A 111 -3.90 -17.62 -8.75
N VAL A 112 -2.79 -16.91 -8.51
CA VAL A 112 -2.71 -15.88 -7.47
C VAL A 112 -2.65 -14.51 -8.15
N LEU A 113 -3.67 -13.71 -7.88
CA LEU A 113 -3.78 -12.34 -8.34
C LEU A 113 -3.40 -11.41 -7.19
N ALA A 114 -2.66 -10.36 -7.50
CA ALA A 114 -2.44 -9.24 -6.60
C ALA A 114 -2.99 -7.99 -7.29
N GLY A 115 -3.71 -7.17 -6.53
CA GLY A 115 -4.36 -6.01 -7.11
C GLY A 115 -5.14 -5.18 -6.11
N ARG A 116 -5.79 -4.16 -6.64
CA ARG A 116 -6.61 -3.22 -5.88
C ARG A 116 -8.10 -3.49 -6.12
N ILE A 117 -8.87 -3.49 -5.05
CA ILE A 117 -10.34 -3.60 -5.13
C ILE A 117 -10.90 -2.34 -5.78
N THR A 118 -11.65 -2.48 -6.88
CA THR A 118 -12.36 -1.38 -7.56
C THR A 118 -13.84 -1.30 -7.17
N ARG A 119 -14.42 -2.44 -6.81
CA ARG A 119 -15.78 -2.56 -6.27
C ARG A 119 -15.70 -3.47 -5.04
N GLY A 120 -15.90 -2.91 -3.86
CA GLY A 120 -15.83 -3.61 -2.59
C GLY A 120 -17.16 -3.62 -1.83
N GLY A 121 -17.13 -4.14 -0.61
CA GLY A 121 -18.27 -4.27 0.29
C GLY A 121 -18.23 -5.59 1.06
N ALA A 122 -19.33 -5.91 1.74
CA ALA A 122 -19.53 -7.19 2.44
C ALA A 122 -20.27 -8.23 1.57
N GLY A 123 -20.54 -7.89 0.29
CA GLY A 123 -21.29 -8.73 -0.63
C GLY A 123 -20.41 -9.81 -1.27
N PRO A 124 -21.01 -10.77 -1.98
CA PRO A 124 -20.26 -11.86 -2.62
C PRO A 124 -19.51 -11.40 -3.88
N CYS A 125 -19.76 -10.18 -4.38
CA CYS A 125 -19.17 -9.67 -5.60
C CYS A 125 -18.13 -8.58 -5.33
N TYR A 126 -16.96 -8.73 -5.95
CA TYR A 126 -15.85 -7.80 -5.85
C TYR A 126 -15.27 -7.50 -7.23
N GLY A 127 -14.89 -6.26 -7.46
CA GLY A 127 -14.09 -5.87 -8.61
C GLY A 127 -12.62 -5.79 -8.21
N LEU A 128 -11.72 -6.37 -8.99
CA LEU A 128 -10.28 -6.31 -8.78
C LEU A 128 -9.60 -5.83 -10.06
N VAL A 129 -8.70 -4.87 -9.93
CA VAL A 129 -7.73 -4.54 -10.99
C VAL A 129 -6.35 -4.97 -10.52
N THR A 130 -5.71 -5.85 -11.29
CA THR A 130 -4.34 -6.32 -11.01
C THR A 130 -3.31 -5.28 -11.43
N ASP A 131 -2.07 -5.45 -10.98
CA ASP A 131 -0.98 -4.51 -11.28
C ASP A 131 -0.67 -4.36 -12.78
N ASP A 132 -0.97 -5.38 -13.59
CA ASP A 132 -0.87 -5.35 -15.05
C ASP A 132 -2.11 -4.74 -15.74
N GLY A 133 -3.04 -4.17 -14.97
CA GLY A 133 -4.20 -3.43 -15.46
C GLY A 133 -5.38 -4.30 -15.90
N ARG A 134 -5.35 -5.61 -15.63
CA ARG A 134 -6.48 -6.50 -15.96
C ARG A 134 -7.58 -6.37 -14.92
N GLU A 135 -8.80 -6.23 -15.42
CA GLU A 135 -10.00 -6.21 -14.58
C GLU A 135 -10.58 -7.62 -14.41
N TYR A 136 -10.92 -7.96 -13.17
CA TYR A 136 -11.54 -9.21 -12.77
C TYR A 136 -12.85 -8.94 -12.02
N ALA A 137 -13.89 -9.70 -12.38
CA ALA A 137 -15.14 -9.80 -11.66
C ALA A 137 -15.08 -11.02 -10.75
N LEU A 138 -14.85 -10.79 -9.46
CA LEU A 138 -14.65 -11.84 -8.48
C LEU A 138 -15.95 -12.17 -7.76
N HIS A 139 -16.30 -13.45 -7.73
CA HIS A 139 -17.41 -13.98 -6.94
C HIS A 139 -16.89 -14.82 -5.77
N GLY A 140 -17.33 -14.53 -4.55
CA GLY A 140 -16.93 -15.21 -3.35
C GLY A 140 -17.89 -14.94 -2.19
N PRO A 141 -18.87 -15.82 -1.94
CA PRO A 141 -19.69 -15.71 -0.74
C PRO A 141 -18.83 -15.88 0.52
N ASP A 142 -19.20 -15.17 1.57
CA ASP A 142 -18.61 -15.27 2.91
C ASP A 142 -17.09 -15.07 2.96
N LYS A 143 -16.55 -14.22 2.07
CA LYS A 143 -15.12 -13.88 2.04
C LYS A 143 -14.73 -12.71 2.95
N GLY A 144 -15.69 -12.11 3.63
CA GLY A 144 -15.51 -10.96 4.51
C GLY A 144 -15.94 -9.65 3.82
N ALA A 145 -15.41 -8.53 4.30
CA ALA A 145 -15.67 -7.22 3.71
C ALA A 145 -14.36 -6.56 3.29
N PHE A 146 -14.26 -6.20 2.01
CA PHE A 146 -13.09 -5.51 1.47
C PHE A 146 -13.51 -4.15 0.94
N ALA A 147 -12.91 -3.08 1.46
CA ALA A 147 -13.21 -1.73 1.01
C ALA A 147 -12.68 -1.49 -0.42
N THR A 148 -13.38 -0.66 -1.19
CA THR A 148 -12.84 -0.13 -2.44
C THR A 148 -11.52 0.59 -2.17
N GLY A 149 -10.51 0.32 -3.00
CA GLY A 149 -9.15 0.84 -2.84
C GLY A 149 -8.23 -0.06 -2.01
N ALA A 150 -8.75 -1.10 -1.34
CA ALA A 150 -7.93 -2.03 -0.57
C ALA A 150 -7.02 -2.85 -1.50
N TRP A 151 -5.79 -3.08 -1.04
CA TRP A 151 -4.86 -4.00 -1.69
C TRP A 151 -5.07 -5.40 -1.15
N VAL A 152 -5.21 -6.35 -2.06
CA VAL A 152 -5.49 -7.75 -1.71
C VAL A 152 -4.64 -8.70 -2.55
N ARG A 153 -4.42 -9.88 -1.99
CA ARG A 153 -3.92 -11.05 -2.69
C ARG A 153 -5.03 -12.09 -2.74
N VAL A 154 -5.40 -12.50 -3.94
CA VAL A 154 -6.54 -13.39 -4.20
C VAL A 154 -6.05 -14.65 -4.86
N THR A 155 -6.38 -15.81 -4.30
CA THR A 155 -6.31 -17.08 -5.01
C THR A 155 -7.64 -17.33 -5.70
N VAL A 156 -7.62 -17.46 -7.02
CA VAL A 156 -8.81 -17.64 -7.85
C VAL A 156 -8.97 -19.08 -8.34
N GLY A 157 -10.22 -19.47 -8.57
CA GLY A 157 -10.62 -20.71 -9.22
C GLY A 157 -11.55 -20.43 -10.42
N PRO A 158 -12.13 -21.48 -11.01
CA PRO A 158 -13.09 -21.35 -12.11
C PRO A 158 -14.24 -20.41 -11.76
N ALA A 159 -14.72 -19.65 -12.75
CA ALA A 159 -15.88 -18.78 -12.58
C ALA A 159 -17.16 -19.57 -12.25
N ASP A 160 -18.01 -18.98 -11.41
CA ASP A 160 -19.39 -19.42 -11.25
C ASP A 160 -20.22 -18.87 -12.41
N PRO A 161 -20.79 -19.71 -13.29
CA PRO A 161 -21.55 -19.26 -14.46
C PRO A 161 -22.89 -18.59 -14.08
N THR A 162 -23.35 -18.72 -12.84
CA THR A 162 -24.60 -18.11 -12.36
C THR A 162 -24.39 -16.75 -11.72
N ALA A 163 -23.16 -16.39 -11.38
CA ALA A 163 -22.82 -15.13 -10.74
C ALA A 163 -22.39 -14.08 -11.78
N ASP A 164 -23.16 -13.00 -11.89
CA ASP A 164 -22.78 -11.81 -12.66
C ASP A 164 -22.34 -10.69 -11.70
N CYS A 165 -21.03 -10.60 -11.47
CA CYS A 165 -20.43 -9.59 -10.60
C CYS A 165 -19.99 -8.31 -11.35
N GLY A 166 -20.38 -8.17 -12.62
CA GLY A 166 -20.09 -7.00 -13.45
C GLY A 166 -18.92 -7.21 -14.43
N PRO A 167 -18.26 -6.12 -14.86
CA PRO A 167 -17.28 -6.18 -15.94
C PRO A 167 -15.96 -6.84 -15.52
N GLY A 168 -15.25 -7.37 -16.52
CA GLY A 168 -13.93 -7.99 -16.34
C GLY A 168 -13.95 -9.50 -16.57
N THR A 169 -12.83 -10.14 -16.28
CA THR A 169 -12.72 -11.61 -16.36
C THR A 169 -13.41 -12.24 -15.15
N PRO A 170 -14.45 -13.08 -15.33
CA PRO A 170 -15.13 -13.69 -14.20
C PRO A 170 -14.23 -14.76 -13.56
N ALA A 171 -14.18 -14.78 -12.23
CA ALA A 171 -13.45 -15.79 -11.47
C ALA A 171 -14.04 -15.98 -10.06
N SER A 172 -13.88 -17.17 -9.49
CA SER A 172 -14.34 -17.42 -8.12
C SER A 172 -13.19 -17.25 -7.12
N ILE A 173 -13.48 -16.65 -5.96
CA ILE A 173 -12.52 -16.49 -4.88
C ILE A 173 -12.40 -17.80 -4.11
N VAL A 174 -11.22 -18.40 -4.14
CA VAL A 174 -10.86 -19.51 -3.24
C VAL A 174 -10.40 -18.92 -1.91
N LYS A 175 -9.48 -17.96 -1.96
CA LYS A 175 -8.90 -17.26 -0.80
C LYS A 175 -8.67 -15.80 -1.14
N ILE A 176 -8.86 -14.92 -0.16
CA ILE A 176 -8.52 -13.50 -0.28
C ILE A 176 -7.92 -13.03 1.05
N ASP A 177 -6.75 -12.40 0.98
CA ASP A 177 -6.04 -11.83 2.12
C ASP A 177 -5.75 -10.34 1.82
N PRO A 178 -5.95 -9.42 2.78
CA PRO A 178 -5.49 -8.04 2.63
C PRO A 178 -3.96 -7.96 2.62
N VAL A 179 -3.43 -6.95 1.92
CA VAL A 179 -2.01 -6.63 1.86
C VAL A 179 -1.82 -5.27 2.52
N GLY A 180 -1.59 -5.26 3.83
CA GLY A 180 -1.43 -4.04 4.64
C GLY A 180 -1.91 -4.21 6.06
#